data_AF-A0AA39CV85-F1
#
_entry.id   AF-A0AA39CV85-F1
#
_cell.length_a   1.000
_cell.length_b   1.000
_cell.length_c   1.000
_cell.angle_alpha   90.00
_cell.angle_beta   90.00
_cell.angle_gamma   90.00
#
_symmetry.space_group_name_H-M   'P 1'
#
loop_
_entity.id
_entity.type
_entity.pdbx_description
1 polymer ?
#
loop_
_entity_poly.entity_id
_entity_poly.type
_entity_poly.pdbx_seq_one_letter_code
_entity_poly.pdbx_strand_id
1 'polypeptide(L)'
;MTPMPVTPTSLANHLLVALPSLIDATFARTVALICQHDENGAMGVLVNQPSEYTLGEVLAQMDIATGDGVLQARPVLNGGPVHPERGFVIHDDARAWDSSLVVGDGLYLTTSRDILEAMARGEGPANAVVTLGCAGWSAGQLESELSENSWLTVPADAELVFQLPLEQRWQAAMSEPALIRRDGTVLGFDVGSRRIGVAIGSAFAAHARAVAVVDVHGNGPDWAAIERLLKEWKPDGLVVGDPLTLDGQDQPNRKRAQGFARQLRERFKLPVVMIDERSSSVEAARRFAVERAEGRKRRRDAAALDAVAAAVIIDRWLSSPDDAIPIP
;
A
#
# COMPACT_ATOMS: atom_id res chain seq x y z
N MET A 1 0.25 -29.68 19.03
CA MET A 1 -0.25 -28.36 18.59
C MET A 1 0.20 -28.17 17.16
N THR A 2 -0.71 -28.39 16.22
CA THR A 2 -0.50 -28.06 14.80
C THR A 2 -0.31 -26.55 14.70
N PRO A 3 0.72 -26.03 14.00
CA PRO A 3 0.82 -24.59 13.78
C PRO A 3 -0.44 -24.13 13.06
N MET A 4 -1.08 -23.07 13.56
CA MET A 4 -2.19 -22.43 12.87
C MET A 4 -1.65 -21.92 11.52
N PRO A 5 -2.32 -22.22 10.38
CA PRO A 5 -1.91 -21.65 9.10
C PRO A 5 -1.99 -20.13 9.21
N VAL A 6 -0.88 -19.47 8.88
CA VAL A 6 -0.86 -18.02 8.68
C VAL A 6 -1.77 -17.78 7.48
N THR A 7 -2.89 -17.12 7.68
CA THR A 7 -3.77 -16.73 6.59
C THR A 7 -3.04 -15.64 5.82
N PRO A 8 -2.86 -15.75 4.48
CA PRO A 8 -2.27 -14.65 3.72
C PRO A 8 -3.12 -13.40 3.93
N THR A 9 -2.47 -12.27 4.16
CA THR A 9 -3.14 -10.97 4.30
C THR A 9 -3.89 -10.69 3.00
N SER A 10 -5.22 -10.62 3.05
CA SER A 10 -6.05 -10.32 1.89
C SER A 10 -5.68 -8.96 1.29
N LEU A 11 -5.84 -8.85 -0.03
CA LEU A 11 -5.64 -7.61 -0.80
C LEU A 11 -6.97 -6.96 -1.17
N ALA A 12 -8.09 -7.44 -0.63
CA ALA A 12 -9.34 -6.70 -0.73
C ALA A 12 -9.13 -5.30 -0.14
N ASN A 13 -9.69 -4.27 -0.80
CA ASN A 13 -9.47 -2.86 -0.50
C ASN A 13 -8.05 -2.34 -0.84
N HIS A 14 -7.36 -2.98 -1.78
CA HIS A 14 -6.14 -2.46 -2.40
C HIS A 14 -6.36 -2.16 -3.88
N LEU A 15 -5.62 -1.18 -4.38
CA LEU A 15 -5.43 -0.94 -5.80
C LEU A 15 -4.19 -1.69 -6.29
N LEU A 16 -4.32 -2.38 -7.42
CA LEU A 16 -3.21 -2.86 -8.22
C LEU A 16 -2.87 -1.82 -9.28
N VAL A 17 -1.63 -1.37 -9.30
CA VAL A 17 -1.12 -0.41 -10.26
C VAL A 17 -0.20 -1.15 -11.22
N ALA A 18 -0.56 -1.18 -12.50
CA ALA A 18 0.22 -1.88 -13.51
C ALA A 18 1.62 -1.26 -13.63
N LEU A 19 2.66 -2.07 -13.41
CA LEU A 19 4.03 -1.63 -13.59
C LEU A 19 4.41 -1.63 -15.08
N PRO A 20 5.38 -0.80 -15.53
CA PRO A 20 5.79 -0.77 -16.93
C PRO A 20 6.35 -2.10 -17.47
N SER A 21 6.73 -3.01 -16.58
CA SER A 21 7.18 -4.38 -16.88
C SER A 21 6.05 -5.32 -17.29
N LEU A 22 4.78 -4.97 -17.03
CA LEU A 22 3.63 -5.79 -17.36
C LEU A 22 3.53 -5.96 -18.89
N ILE A 23 3.60 -7.21 -19.36
CA ILE A 23 3.66 -7.54 -20.79
C ILE A 23 2.29 -7.42 -21.46
N ASP A 24 1.20 -7.63 -20.71
CA ASP A 24 -0.16 -7.54 -21.26
C ASP A 24 -0.53 -6.08 -21.55
N ALA A 25 -0.61 -5.75 -22.84
CA ALA A 25 -0.98 -4.44 -23.33
C ALA A 25 -2.39 -4.00 -22.89
N THR A 26 -3.29 -4.95 -22.61
CA THR A 26 -4.65 -4.68 -22.12
C THR A 26 -4.63 -3.99 -20.75
N PHE A 27 -3.62 -4.30 -19.95
CA PHE A 27 -3.47 -3.81 -18.59
C PHE A 27 -2.40 -2.72 -18.45
N ALA A 28 -1.76 -2.31 -19.55
CA ALA A 28 -0.74 -1.27 -19.52
C ALA A 28 -1.30 0.03 -18.93
N ARG A 29 -0.66 0.56 -17.89
CA ARG A 29 -1.08 1.76 -17.15
C ARG A 29 -2.48 1.69 -16.55
N THR A 30 -2.94 0.49 -16.20
CA THR A 30 -4.23 0.32 -15.50
C THR A 30 -4.07 0.45 -13.98
N VAL A 31 -5.18 0.82 -13.35
CA VAL A 31 -5.37 0.78 -11.89
C VAL A 31 -6.61 -0.06 -11.63
N ALA A 32 -6.46 -1.14 -10.85
CA ALA A 32 -7.54 -2.08 -10.54
C ALA A 32 -7.84 -2.08 -9.05
N LEU A 33 -9.08 -1.85 -8.63
CA LEU A 33 -9.51 -2.03 -7.24
C LEU A 33 -9.84 -3.50 -7.00
N ILE A 34 -9.14 -4.13 -6.06
CA ILE A 34 -9.43 -5.50 -5.62
C ILE A 34 -10.60 -5.47 -4.66
N CYS A 35 -11.70 -6.09 -5.09
CA CYS A 35 -12.95 -6.15 -4.36
C CYS A 35 -13.06 -7.42 -3.51
N GLN A 36 -12.39 -8.50 -3.93
CA GLN A 36 -12.31 -9.75 -3.20
C GLN A 36 -10.94 -10.41 -3.44
N HIS A 37 -10.34 -10.97 -2.38
CA HIS A 37 -9.14 -11.78 -2.48
C HIS A 37 -9.13 -12.85 -1.37
N ASP A 38 -9.20 -14.11 -1.78
CA ASP A 38 -9.17 -15.29 -0.90
C ASP A 38 -8.41 -16.46 -1.56
N GLU A 39 -8.41 -17.63 -0.92
CA GLU A 39 -7.69 -18.82 -1.37
C GLU A 39 -8.13 -19.35 -2.75
N ASN A 40 -9.32 -18.96 -3.23
CA ASN A 40 -9.84 -19.36 -4.54
C ASN A 40 -9.43 -18.39 -5.66
N GLY A 41 -8.85 -17.24 -5.32
CA GLY A 41 -8.39 -16.24 -6.27
C GLY A 41 -8.78 -14.81 -5.88
N ALA A 42 -8.73 -13.91 -6.86
CA ALA A 42 -9.07 -12.50 -6.66
C ALA A 42 -10.01 -11.98 -7.74
N MET A 43 -10.81 -10.99 -7.39
CA MET A 43 -11.66 -10.24 -8.31
C MET A 43 -11.48 -8.75 -8.05
N GLY A 44 -11.32 -8.00 -9.14
CA GLY A 44 -11.22 -6.55 -9.08
C GLY A 44 -11.82 -5.88 -10.30
N VAL A 45 -11.86 -4.56 -10.27
CA VAL A 45 -12.43 -3.72 -11.34
C VAL A 45 -11.45 -2.61 -11.68
N LEU A 46 -11.22 -2.38 -12.97
CA LEU A 46 -10.39 -1.27 -13.42
C LEU A 46 -11.12 0.06 -13.16
N VAL A 47 -10.41 1.02 -12.59
CA VAL A 47 -10.95 2.32 -12.18
C VAL A 47 -10.41 3.49 -13.01
N ASN A 48 -9.68 3.24 -14.10
CA ASN A 48 -9.07 4.30 -14.90
C ASN A 48 -9.16 4.11 -16.42
N GLN A 49 -9.96 3.15 -16.89
CA GLN A 49 -10.12 2.85 -18.31
C GLN A 49 -11.51 3.28 -18.79
N PRO A 50 -11.65 4.39 -19.54
CA PRO A 50 -12.94 4.76 -20.10
C PRO A 50 -13.39 3.70 -21.13
N SER A 51 -14.69 3.39 -21.12
CA SER A 51 -15.32 2.65 -22.21
C SER A 51 -15.86 3.59 -23.28
N GLU A 52 -16.46 3.04 -24.33
CA GLU A 52 -17.16 3.81 -25.36
C GLU A 52 -18.58 4.21 -24.93
N TYR A 53 -19.07 3.70 -23.79
CA TYR A 53 -20.42 3.93 -23.31
C TYR A 53 -20.50 5.03 -22.27
N THR A 54 -21.62 5.74 -22.30
CA THR A 54 -22.05 6.66 -21.26
C THR A 54 -23.07 5.99 -20.33
N LEU A 55 -23.23 6.54 -19.13
CA LEU A 55 -24.19 6.02 -18.17
C LEU A 55 -25.63 6.16 -18.70
N GLY A 56 -25.92 7.22 -19.46
CA GLY A 56 -27.23 7.39 -20.10
C GLY A 56 -27.59 6.26 -21.06
N GLU A 57 -26.62 5.79 -21.86
CA GLU A 57 -26.82 4.67 -22.79
C GLU A 57 -27.08 3.35 -22.03
N VAL A 58 -26.32 3.09 -20.96
CA VAL A 58 -26.52 1.90 -20.11
C VAL A 58 -27.90 1.94 -19.45
N LEU A 59 -28.30 3.08 -18.87
CA LEU A 59 -29.61 3.24 -18.24
C LEU A 59 -30.75 3.05 -19.25
N ALA A 60 -30.62 3.60 -20.45
CA ALA A 60 -31.61 3.45 -21.52
C ALA A 60 -31.76 1.98 -21.96
N GLN A 61 -30.65 1.24 -22.08
CA GLN A 61 -30.68 -0.18 -22.42
C GLN A 61 -31.39 -1.03 -21.33
N MET A 62 -31.35 -0.58 -20.08
CA MET A 62 -32.03 -1.22 -18.95
C MET A 62 -33.47 -0.74 -18.75
N ASP A 63 -33.98 0.13 -19.62
CA ASP A 63 -35.30 0.79 -19.49
C ASP A 63 -35.42 1.57 -18.17
N ILE A 64 -34.36 2.30 -17.81
CA ILE A 64 -34.30 3.19 -16.65
C ILE A 64 -34.30 4.64 -17.16
N ALA A 65 -35.38 5.37 -16.91
CA ALA A 65 -35.49 6.77 -17.29
C ALA A 65 -34.74 7.68 -16.31
N THR A 66 -33.98 8.63 -16.85
CA THR A 66 -33.41 9.75 -16.09
C THR A 66 -33.55 11.04 -16.89
N GLY A 67 -33.87 12.15 -16.21
CA GLY A 67 -33.88 13.49 -16.79
C GLY A 67 -32.58 14.27 -16.55
N ASP A 68 -31.61 13.69 -15.86
CA ASP A 68 -30.36 14.34 -15.47
C ASP A 68 -29.32 14.22 -16.59
N GLY A 69 -29.12 15.30 -17.34
CA GLY A 69 -28.14 15.35 -18.44
C GLY A 69 -26.68 15.21 -17.98
N VAL A 70 -26.36 15.58 -16.74
CA VAL A 70 -25.00 15.40 -16.19
C VAL A 70 -24.76 13.93 -15.90
N LEU A 71 -25.73 13.25 -15.28
CA LEU A 71 -25.67 11.82 -15.03
C LEU A 71 -25.56 11.03 -16.34
N GLN A 72 -26.38 11.40 -17.34
CA GLN A 72 -26.36 10.74 -18.65
C GLN A 72 -25.01 10.84 -19.36
N ALA A 73 -24.33 11.99 -19.25
CA ALA A 73 -23.05 12.23 -19.89
C ALA A 73 -21.85 11.60 -19.15
N ARG A 74 -22.04 11.03 -17.95
CA ARG A 74 -20.94 10.39 -17.21
C ARG A 74 -20.40 9.18 -17.98
N PRO A 75 -19.07 9.04 -18.13
CA PRO A 75 -18.49 7.89 -18.78
C PRO A 75 -18.65 6.64 -17.92
N VAL A 76 -18.95 5.52 -18.56
CA VAL A 76 -18.84 4.18 -17.97
C VAL A 76 -17.44 3.67 -18.21
N LEU A 77 -16.85 3.01 -17.23
CA LEU A 77 -15.49 2.48 -17.35
C LEU A 77 -15.51 1.04 -17.85
N ASN A 78 -14.45 0.63 -18.55
CA ASN A 78 -14.16 -0.77 -18.77
C ASN A 78 -13.53 -1.32 -17.49
N GLY A 79 -14.24 -2.18 -16.76
CA GLY A 79 -13.79 -2.76 -15.49
C GLY A 79 -12.92 -4.00 -15.66
N GLY A 80 -12.81 -4.55 -16.88
CA GLY A 80 -11.95 -5.68 -17.21
C GLY A 80 -12.57 -6.66 -18.22
N PRO A 81 -11.82 -7.68 -18.66
CA PRO A 81 -12.21 -8.54 -19.77
C PRO A 81 -13.29 -9.58 -19.43
N VAL A 82 -13.55 -9.83 -18.15
CA VAL A 82 -14.49 -10.85 -17.70
C VAL A 82 -15.89 -10.25 -17.56
N HIS A 83 -16.91 -10.94 -18.10
CA HIS A 83 -18.31 -10.49 -18.07
C HIS A 83 -18.53 -9.05 -18.59
N PRO A 84 -18.10 -8.71 -19.82
CA PRO A 84 -18.19 -7.34 -20.35
C PRO A 84 -19.62 -6.78 -20.41
N GLU A 85 -20.63 -7.66 -20.36
CA GLU A 85 -22.05 -7.29 -20.31
C GLU A 85 -22.58 -6.98 -18.90
N ARG A 86 -21.82 -7.29 -17.84
CA ARG A 86 -22.26 -7.06 -16.45
C ARG A 86 -21.79 -5.72 -15.94
N GLY A 87 -22.71 -4.98 -15.34
CA GLY A 87 -22.44 -3.72 -14.65
C GLY A 87 -22.00 -3.94 -13.21
N PHE A 88 -20.98 -3.19 -12.80
CA PHE A 88 -20.53 -3.09 -11.42
C PHE A 88 -20.52 -1.61 -11.02
N VAL A 89 -20.99 -1.31 -9.81
CA VAL A 89 -21.02 0.05 -9.27
C VAL A 89 -20.16 0.09 -8.01
N ILE A 90 -19.05 0.81 -8.06
CA ILE A 90 -18.24 1.12 -6.89
C ILE A 90 -18.81 2.39 -6.27
N HIS A 91 -19.08 2.40 -4.96
CA HIS A 91 -19.66 3.56 -4.28
C HIS A 91 -19.28 3.66 -2.80
N ASP A 92 -19.60 4.79 -2.18
CA ASP A 92 -19.33 5.12 -0.77
C ASP A 92 -20.55 5.02 0.16
N ASP A 93 -21.64 4.46 -0.36
CA ASP A 93 -22.93 4.41 0.34
C ASP A 93 -23.20 3.08 1.05
N ALA A 94 -23.28 3.13 2.39
CA ALA A 94 -23.52 1.98 3.25
C ALA A 94 -24.98 1.49 3.30
N ARG A 95 -25.91 2.10 2.54
CA ARG A 95 -27.29 1.61 2.41
C ARG A 95 -27.30 0.16 1.89
N ALA A 96 -28.31 -0.59 2.31
CA ALA A 96 -28.51 -1.95 1.83
C ALA A 96 -29.08 -1.92 0.41
N TRP A 97 -28.34 -2.52 -0.52
CA TRP A 97 -28.78 -2.81 -1.89
C TRP A 97 -29.05 -4.31 -2.04
N ASP A 98 -29.84 -4.70 -3.03
CA ASP A 98 -30.24 -6.09 -3.26
C ASP A 98 -29.04 -7.04 -3.44
N SER A 99 -27.95 -6.58 -4.05
CA SER A 99 -26.71 -7.35 -4.25
C SER A 99 -25.47 -6.46 -4.14
N SER A 100 -24.95 -6.34 -2.91
CA SER A 100 -23.77 -5.53 -2.58
C SER A 100 -22.73 -6.33 -1.80
N LEU A 101 -21.46 -6.07 -2.10
CA LEU A 101 -20.29 -6.56 -1.39
C LEU A 101 -19.61 -5.39 -0.66
N VAL A 102 -19.14 -5.62 0.57
CA VAL A 102 -18.27 -4.67 1.28
C VAL A 102 -16.84 -4.89 0.83
N VAL A 103 -16.20 -3.86 0.28
CA VAL A 103 -14.79 -3.92 -0.15
C VAL A 103 -13.87 -3.57 1.03
N GLY A 104 -14.12 -2.45 1.69
CA GLY A 104 -13.33 -1.95 2.83
C GLY A 104 -13.35 -0.43 2.91
N ASP A 105 -13.05 0.14 4.09
CA ASP A 105 -12.95 1.60 4.32
C ASP A 105 -14.11 2.47 3.75
N GLY A 106 -15.33 1.93 3.81
CA GLY A 106 -16.52 2.61 3.31
C GLY A 106 -16.73 2.48 1.80
N LEU A 107 -15.93 1.68 1.11
CA LEU A 107 -16.14 1.29 -0.29
C LEU A 107 -16.99 0.01 -0.40
N TYR A 108 -17.91 0.05 -1.35
CA TYR A 108 -18.85 -1.02 -1.65
C TYR A 108 -18.87 -1.30 -3.14
N LEU A 109 -19.14 -2.54 -3.51
CA LEU A 109 -19.35 -2.98 -4.89
C LEU A 109 -20.74 -3.56 -5.03
N THR A 110 -21.61 -2.86 -5.77
CA THR A 110 -22.99 -3.29 -6.02
C THR A 110 -23.18 -3.74 -7.47
N THR A 111 -23.92 -4.83 -7.64
CA THR A 111 -24.24 -5.43 -8.96
C THR A 111 -25.74 -5.48 -9.25
N SER A 112 -26.57 -5.09 -8.29
CA SER A 112 -28.02 -5.00 -8.45
C SER A 112 -28.44 -3.73 -9.20
N ARG A 113 -29.64 -3.77 -9.77
CA ARG A 113 -30.22 -2.70 -10.60
C ARG A 113 -30.72 -1.51 -9.78
N ASP A 114 -31.15 -1.75 -8.55
CA ASP A 114 -31.72 -0.77 -7.61
C ASP A 114 -30.82 0.45 -7.38
N ILE A 115 -29.49 0.28 -7.33
CA ILE A 115 -28.55 1.41 -7.22
C ILE A 115 -28.56 2.33 -8.44
N LEU A 116 -28.66 1.76 -9.65
CA LEU A 116 -28.73 2.53 -10.90
C LEU A 116 -30.06 3.29 -10.98
N GLU A 117 -31.16 2.68 -10.53
CA GLU A 117 -32.45 3.35 -10.43
C GLU A 117 -32.44 4.48 -9.40
N ALA A 118 -31.79 4.29 -8.25
CA ALA A 118 -31.62 5.33 -7.25
C ALA A 118 -30.78 6.49 -7.81
N MET A 119 -29.67 6.20 -8.49
CA MET A 119 -28.86 7.21 -9.20
C MET A 119 -29.70 7.97 -10.23
N ALA A 120 -30.50 7.28 -11.04
CA ALA A 120 -31.36 7.88 -12.05
C ALA A 120 -32.42 8.84 -11.45
N ARG A 121 -32.87 8.58 -10.22
CA ARG A 121 -33.79 9.45 -9.44
C ARG A 121 -33.09 10.57 -8.66
N GLY A 122 -31.76 10.64 -8.66
CA GLY A 122 -30.99 11.58 -7.83
C GLY A 122 -30.92 11.18 -6.36
N GLU A 123 -31.23 9.94 -6.04
CA GLU A 123 -31.22 9.34 -4.69
C GLU A 123 -30.04 8.36 -4.50
N GLY A 124 -29.10 8.33 -5.46
CA GLY A 124 -27.95 7.43 -5.45
C GLY A 124 -26.87 7.83 -4.43
N PRO A 125 -25.75 7.09 -4.39
CA PRO A 125 -24.59 7.41 -3.58
C PRO A 125 -24.03 8.82 -3.86
N ALA A 126 -23.32 9.39 -2.89
CA ALA A 126 -22.62 10.66 -3.08
C ALA A 126 -21.51 10.52 -4.12
N ASN A 127 -20.75 9.42 -4.04
CA ASN A 127 -19.73 9.05 -5.01
C ASN A 127 -20.02 7.67 -5.61
N ALA A 128 -19.97 7.58 -6.94
CA ALA A 128 -20.16 6.32 -7.64
C ALA A 128 -19.37 6.29 -8.95
N VAL A 129 -18.79 5.13 -9.24
CA VAL A 129 -18.14 4.78 -10.52
C VAL A 129 -18.85 3.56 -11.07
N VAL A 130 -19.31 3.64 -12.32
CA VAL A 130 -19.97 2.53 -13.01
C VAL A 130 -18.99 1.92 -14.00
N THR A 131 -18.81 0.60 -13.91
CA THR A 131 -17.93 -0.17 -14.80
C THR A 131 -18.70 -1.29 -15.49
N LEU A 132 -18.23 -1.70 -16.67
CA LEU A 132 -18.67 -2.90 -17.36
C LEU A 132 -17.54 -3.93 -17.36
N GLY A 133 -17.86 -5.14 -16.92
CA GLY A 133 -16.88 -6.21 -16.72
C GLY A 133 -16.00 -6.02 -15.49
N CYS A 134 -15.20 -7.06 -15.23
CA CYS A 134 -14.24 -7.13 -14.14
C CYS A 134 -12.96 -7.85 -14.57
N ALA A 135 -11.92 -7.73 -13.75
CA ALA A 135 -10.70 -8.53 -13.84
C ALA A 135 -10.75 -9.65 -12.80
N GLY A 136 -10.33 -10.85 -13.20
CA GLY A 136 -10.32 -12.03 -12.35
C GLY A 136 -8.96 -12.70 -12.38
N TRP A 137 -8.51 -13.15 -11.22
CA TRP A 137 -7.30 -13.94 -11.03
C TRP A 137 -7.68 -15.29 -10.45
N SER A 138 -7.13 -16.36 -11.02
CA SER A 138 -7.25 -17.70 -10.45
C SER A 138 -6.48 -17.81 -9.14
N ALA A 139 -6.76 -18.84 -8.34
CA ALA A 139 -6.04 -19.13 -7.10
C ALA A 139 -4.50 -19.08 -7.28
N GLY A 140 -3.83 -18.23 -6.52
CA GLY A 140 -2.37 -18.05 -6.56
C GLY A 140 -1.83 -17.23 -7.74
N GLN A 141 -2.67 -16.86 -8.71
CA GLN A 141 -2.23 -16.13 -9.91
C GLN A 141 -1.81 -14.70 -9.56
N LEU A 142 -2.59 -14.00 -8.74
CA LEU A 142 -2.30 -12.62 -8.35
C LEU A 142 -0.96 -12.55 -7.59
N GLU A 143 -0.72 -13.48 -6.68
CA GLU A 143 0.51 -13.59 -5.92
C GLU A 143 1.72 -13.90 -6.81
N SER A 144 1.53 -14.75 -7.82
CA SER A 144 2.56 -15.00 -8.84
C SER A 144 2.90 -13.72 -9.60
N GLU A 145 1.89 -13.00 -10.09
CA GLU A 145 2.09 -11.76 -10.84
C GLU A 145 2.73 -10.66 -9.97
N LEU A 146 2.37 -10.59 -8.69
CA LEU A 146 3.03 -9.73 -7.71
C LEU A 146 4.50 -10.12 -7.54
N SER A 147 4.81 -11.41 -7.39
CA SER A 147 6.21 -11.86 -7.25
C SER A 147 7.07 -11.54 -8.49
N GLU A 148 6.44 -11.43 -9.66
CA GLU A 148 7.08 -11.08 -10.93
C GLU A 148 7.21 -9.57 -11.18
N ASN A 149 6.77 -8.73 -10.24
CA ASN A 149 6.72 -7.27 -10.37
C ASN A 149 5.88 -6.81 -11.58
N SER A 150 4.76 -7.49 -11.81
CA SER A 150 3.74 -7.08 -12.78
C SER A 150 2.82 -5.99 -12.21
N TRP A 151 2.59 -6.02 -10.89
CA TRP A 151 1.72 -5.07 -10.18
C TRP A 151 2.42 -4.46 -8.96
N LEU A 152 2.06 -3.22 -8.66
CA LEU A 152 2.30 -2.58 -7.37
C LEU A 152 0.98 -2.55 -6.59
N THR A 153 1.03 -2.85 -5.29
CA THR A 153 -0.13 -2.73 -4.39
C THR A 153 -0.10 -1.41 -3.64
N VAL A 154 -1.21 -0.67 -3.66
CA VAL A 154 -1.42 0.52 -2.81
C VAL A 154 -2.78 0.42 -2.12
N PRO A 155 -2.96 0.94 -0.88
CA PRO A 155 -4.28 1.00 -0.25
C PRO A 155 -5.28 1.72 -1.16
N ALA A 156 -6.55 1.29 -1.13
CA ALA A 156 -7.58 2.03 -1.84
C ALA A 156 -7.80 3.40 -1.20
N ASP A 157 -7.82 4.43 -2.04
CA ASP A 157 -8.14 5.79 -1.66
C ASP A 157 -9.37 6.27 -2.44
N ALA A 158 -10.39 6.71 -1.70
CA ALA A 158 -11.64 7.20 -2.28
C ALA A 158 -11.42 8.45 -3.16
N GLU A 159 -10.44 9.30 -2.84
CA GLU A 159 -10.13 10.47 -3.68
C GLU A 159 -9.58 10.03 -5.04
N LEU A 160 -8.64 9.09 -5.06
CA LEU A 160 -8.14 8.46 -6.29
C LEU A 160 -9.25 7.76 -7.08
N VAL A 161 -10.13 7.02 -6.40
CA VAL A 161 -11.20 6.24 -7.05
C VAL A 161 -12.35 7.12 -7.57
N PHE A 162 -12.70 8.22 -6.92
CA PHE A 162 -13.90 9.01 -7.29
C PHE A 162 -13.60 10.39 -7.87
N GLN A 163 -12.58 11.09 -7.36
CA GLN A 163 -12.39 12.51 -7.65
C GLN A 163 -11.34 12.76 -8.73
N LEU A 164 -10.25 11.99 -8.71
CA LEU A 164 -9.13 12.23 -9.59
C LEU A 164 -9.48 11.91 -11.06
N PRO A 165 -9.09 12.76 -12.04
CA PRO A 165 -9.28 12.46 -13.46
C PRO A 165 -8.65 11.12 -13.86
N LEU A 166 -9.33 10.35 -14.71
CA LEU A 166 -8.98 8.96 -15.03
C LEU A 166 -7.52 8.82 -15.49
N GLU A 167 -7.05 9.74 -16.33
CA GLU A 167 -5.71 9.75 -16.91
C GLU A 167 -4.62 10.00 -15.86
N GLN A 168 -4.97 10.66 -14.75
CA GLN A 168 -4.06 11.00 -13.65
C GLN A 168 -3.98 9.89 -12.60
N ARG A 169 -4.99 9.01 -12.50
CA ARG A 169 -5.07 7.96 -11.47
C ARG A 169 -3.87 7.04 -11.44
N TRP A 170 -3.38 6.60 -12.60
CA TRP A 170 -2.19 5.75 -12.65
C TRP A 170 -0.94 6.47 -12.16
N GLN A 171 -0.74 7.72 -12.59
CA GLN A 171 0.43 8.49 -12.19
C GLN A 171 0.37 8.84 -10.70
N ALA A 172 -0.80 9.22 -10.18
CA ALA A 172 -1.01 9.47 -8.76
C ALA A 172 -0.81 8.20 -7.93
N ALA A 173 -1.34 7.05 -8.35
CA ALA A 173 -1.10 5.77 -7.66
C ALA A 173 0.38 5.37 -7.66
N MET A 174 1.13 5.72 -8.71
CA MET A 174 2.59 5.56 -8.77
C MET A 174 3.37 6.62 -7.96
N SER A 175 2.75 7.77 -7.65
CA SER A 175 3.37 8.93 -7.01
C SER A 175 3.00 9.07 -5.52
N GLU A 176 1.92 8.44 -5.08
CA GLU A 176 1.62 8.17 -3.67
C GLU A 176 2.90 7.64 -3.02
N PRO A 177 3.32 8.26 -1.91
CA PRO A 177 4.71 8.49 -1.59
C PRO A 177 5.42 7.14 -1.53
N ALA A 178 6.16 6.82 -2.59
CA ALA A 178 7.17 5.79 -2.59
C ALA A 178 6.69 4.54 -1.80
N LEU A 179 5.52 4.00 -2.18
CA LEU A 179 4.90 2.95 -1.40
C LEU A 179 5.73 1.67 -1.51
N ILE A 180 6.23 1.23 -0.37
CA ILE A 180 6.81 -0.09 -0.26
C ILE A 180 5.65 -1.08 -0.30
N ARG A 181 5.72 -2.04 -1.22
CA ARG A 181 4.80 -3.19 -1.28
C ARG A 181 4.59 -3.81 0.10
N ARG A 182 3.33 -4.04 0.49
CA ARG A 182 3.00 -4.64 1.80
C ARG A 182 3.55 -6.06 1.94
N ASP A 183 3.63 -6.81 0.86
CA ASP A 183 4.23 -8.15 0.80
C ASP A 183 5.75 -8.14 0.54
N GLY A 184 6.33 -6.95 0.36
CA GLY A 184 7.73 -6.76 0.04
C GLY A 184 8.69 -6.98 1.23
N THR A 185 9.95 -7.20 0.89
CA THR A 185 11.06 -7.20 1.84
C THR A 185 11.59 -5.78 2.00
N VAL A 186 11.76 -5.32 3.23
CA VAL A 186 12.28 -3.98 3.53
C VAL A 186 13.57 -4.01 4.32
N LEU A 187 14.41 -3.00 4.10
CA LEU A 187 15.46 -2.65 5.04
C LEU A 187 15.06 -1.43 5.87
N GLY A 188 15.15 -1.57 7.18
CA GLY A 188 14.87 -0.51 8.15
C GLY A 188 16.15 0.08 8.72
N PHE A 189 16.14 1.39 8.96
CA PHE A 189 17.29 2.16 9.42
C PHE A 189 16.95 2.98 10.67
N ASP A 190 17.66 2.72 11.76
CA ASP A 190 17.71 3.58 12.95
C ASP A 190 18.91 4.52 12.84
N VAL A 191 18.66 5.82 12.59
CA VAL A 191 19.69 6.78 12.18
C VAL A 191 20.30 7.50 13.38
N GLY A 192 21.36 6.92 13.94
CA GLY A 192 22.17 7.54 14.99
C GLY A 192 23.26 8.49 14.48
N SER A 193 23.87 9.24 15.41
CA SER A 193 24.92 10.22 15.08
C SER A 193 26.31 9.63 14.81
N ARG A 194 26.53 8.36 15.22
CA ARG A 194 27.80 7.63 15.03
C ARG A 194 27.63 6.30 14.32
N ARG A 195 26.42 5.73 14.41
CA ARG A 195 26.09 4.40 13.91
C ARG A 195 24.65 4.41 13.43
N ILE A 196 24.36 3.61 12.42
CA ILE A 196 23.03 3.36 11.89
C ILE A 196 22.72 1.88 12.11
N GLY A 197 21.70 1.58 12.88
CA GLY A 197 21.18 0.22 12.98
C GLY A 197 20.47 -0.16 11.70
N VAL A 198 20.70 -1.39 11.21
CA VAL A 198 20.01 -1.92 10.03
C VAL A 198 19.32 -3.22 10.36
N ALA A 199 18.06 -3.32 10.00
CA ALA A 199 17.25 -4.53 10.11
C ALA A 199 16.59 -4.87 8.78
N ILE A 200 16.14 -6.12 8.65
CA ILE A 200 15.31 -6.60 7.56
C ILE A 200 13.97 -7.07 8.07
N GLY A 201 12.89 -6.82 7.32
CA GLY A 201 11.60 -7.44 7.59
C GLY A 201 10.80 -7.67 6.31
N SER A 202 9.78 -8.50 6.42
CA SER A 202 8.81 -8.77 5.35
C SER A 202 7.50 -9.20 6.01
N ALA A 203 6.38 -9.07 5.30
CA ALA A 203 5.07 -9.48 5.82
C ALA A 203 4.96 -10.99 6.12
N PHE A 204 5.81 -11.82 5.52
CA PHE A 204 5.81 -13.27 5.73
C PHE A 204 6.61 -13.71 6.97
N ALA A 205 7.47 -12.83 7.50
CA ALA A 205 8.27 -13.11 8.67
C ALA A 205 7.54 -12.67 9.94
N ALA A 206 7.61 -13.47 11.01
CA ALA A 206 6.95 -13.16 12.27
C ALA A 206 7.45 -11.85 12.92
N HIS A 207 8.74 -11.54 12.75
CA HIS A 207 9.39 -10.33 13.26
C HIS A 207 10.55 -9.89 12.36
N ALA A 208 10.84 -8.60 12.37
CA ALA A 208 12.03 -8.06 11.76
C ALA A 208 13.31 -8.51 12.48
N ARG A 209 14.41 -8.62 11.73
CA ARG A 209 15.69 -9.10 12.23
C ARG A 209 16.79 -8.07 12.02
N ALA A 210 17.51 -7.74 13.08
CA ALA A 210 18.76 -6.99 13.02
C ALA A 210 19.77 -7.69 12.09
N VAL A 211 20.32 -6.97 11.10
CA VAL A 211 21.27 -7.54 10.12
C VAL A 211 22.63 -6.86 10.12
N ALA A 212 22.71 -5.58 10.47
CA ALA A 212 23.99 -4.86 10.47
C ALA A 212 23.96 -3.61 11.36
N VAL A 213 25.16 -3.06 11.59
CA VAL A 213 25.37 -1.71 12.06
C VAL A 213 26.33 -1.03 11.08
N VAL A 214 25.96 0.13 10.58
CA VAL A 214 26.73 0.93 9.64
C VAL A 214 27.36 2.11 10.36
N ASP A 215 28.66 2.34 10.20
CA ASP A 215 29.33 3.46 10.84
C ASP A 215 29.00 4.79 10.15
N VAL A 216 28.96 5.86 10.94
CA VAL A 216 28.79 7.24 10.48
C VAL A 216 30.06 8.03 10.76
N HIS A 217 30.68 8.51 9.69
CA HIS A 217 31.91 9.28 9.73
C HIS A 217 31.64 10.77 9.47
N GLY A 218 32.67 11.60 9.54
CA GLY A 218 32.54 13.06 9.35
C GLY A 218 32.03 13.48 7.96
N ASN A 219 32.17 12.62 6.95
CA ASN A 219 31.66 12.82 5.59
C ASN A 219 30.31 12.12 5.33
N GLY A 220 29.67 11.56 6.35
CA GLY A 220 28.40 10.85 6.25
C GLY A 220 28.51 9.36 6.58
N PRO A 221 27.42 8.59 6.35
CA PRO A 221 27.39 7.15 6.60
C PRO A 221 28.29 6.38 5.63
N ASP A 222 28.74 5.20 6.03
CA ASP A 222 29.41 4.26 5.14
C ASP A 222 28.41 3.71 4.10
N TRP A 223 28.31 4.45 3.00
CA TRP A 223 27.45 4.10 1.88
C TRP A 223 27.85 2.81 1.17
N ALA A 224 29.12 2.40 1.23
CA ALA A 224 29.57 1.16 0.62
C ALA A 224 29.04 -0.05 1.42
N ALA A 225 28.93 0.07 2.74
CA ALA A 225 28.23 -0.92 3.56
C ALA A 225 26.74 -1.00 3.22
N ILE A 226 26.04 0.14 3.09
CA ILE A 226 24.62 0.17 2.71
C ILE A 226 24.40 -0.45 1.34
N GLU A 227 25.23 -0.11 0.35
CA GLU A 227 25.12 -0.66 -1.01
C GLU A 227 25.31 -2.18 -1.05
N ARG A 228 26.21 -2.74 -0.21
CA ARG A 228 26.34 -4.19 -0.07
C ARG A 228 25.08 -4.83 0.49
N LEU A 229 24.48 -4.24 1.53
CA LEU A 229 23.23 -4.73 2.11
C LEU A 229 22.09 -4.70 1.10
N LEU A 230 21.98 -3.64 0.30
CA LEU A 230 20.97 -3.54 -0.75
C LEU A 230 21.17 -4.61 -1.85
N LYS A 231 22.41 -4.88 -2.25
CA LYS A 231 22.72 -5.93 -3.22
C LYS A 231 22.46 -7.34 -2.68
N GLU A 232 22.75 -7.57 -1.40
CA GLU A 232 22.57 -8.84 -0.73
C GLU A 232 21.09 -9.17 -0.51
N TRP A 233 20.35 -8.22 0.06
CA TRP A 233 18.97 -8.42 0.49
C TRP A 233 17.92 -8.04 -0.54
N LYS A 234 18.27 -7.23 -1.55
CA LYS A 234 17.39 -6.77 -2.63
C LYS A 234 16.00 -6.33 -2.12
N PRO A 235 15.94 -5.36 -1.19
CA PRO A 235 14.66 -4.94 -0.64
C PRO A 235 13.81 -4.21 -1.68
N ASP A 236 12.49 -4.36 -1.55
CA ASP A 236 11.47 -3.66 -2.31
C ASP A 236 11.29 -2.21 -1.84
N GLY A 237 11.79 -1.87 -0.65
CA GLY A 237 11.85 -0.49 -0.17
C GLY A 237 12.57 -0.31 1.16
N LEU A 238 12.68 0.95 1.58
CA LEU A 238 13.50 1.37 2.71
C LEU A 238 12.67 2.14 3.74
N VAL A 239 12.77 1.75 5.01
CA VAL A 239 12.07 2.39 6.12
C VAL A 239 13.08 3.12 6.98
N VAL A 240 12.89 4.42 7.22
CA VAL A 240 13.76 5.22 8.08
C VAL A 240 12.99 5.68 9.30
N GLY A 241 13.55 5.49 10.49
CA GLY A 241 12.92 6.03 11.70
C GLY A 241 12.94 7.57 11.74
N ASP A 242 11.82 8.20 12.12
CA ASP A 242 11.72 9.63 12.42
C ASP A 242 11.70 9.86 13.94
N PRO A 243 12.82 10.31 14.54
CA PRO A 243 12.91 10.59 15.97
C PRO A 243 12.14 11.88 16.30
N LEU A 244 10.83 11.74 16.44
CA LEU A 244 9.92 12.79 16.90
C LEU A 244 9.96 12.87 18.43
N THR A 245 10.12 14.08 18.95
CA THR A 245 10.00 14.34 20.40
C THR A 245 8.59 14.79 20.77
N LEU A 246 8.19 14.55 22.03
CA LEU A 246 6.87 14.92 22.57
C LEU A 246 6.49 16.40 22.33
N ASP A 247 7.49 17.28 22.24
CA ASP A 247 7.29 18.73 22.08
C ASP A 247 7.35 19.21 20.61
N GLY A 248 7.50 18.29 19.63
CA GLY A 248 7.47 18.62 18.20
C GLY A 248 8.60 19.51 17.67
N GLN A 249 9.61 19.81 18.49
CA GLN A 249 10.73 20.68 18.11
C GLN A 249 11.69 19.98 17.14
N ASP A 250 12.21 20.74 16.18
CA ASP A 250 13.01 20.26 15.06
C ASP A 250 14.47 19.98 15.50
N GLN A 251 14.70 18.78 16.04
CA GLN A 251 15.98 18.41 16.64
C GLN A 251 17.05 18.01 15.60
N PRO A 252 18.35 18.18 15.91
CA PRO A 252 19.45 17.79 15.02
C PRO A 252 19.41 16.33 14.54
N ASN A 253 18.82 15.42 15.31
CA ASN A 253 18.68 14.01 14.93
C ASN A 253 17.59 13.80 13.88
N ARG A 254 16.48 14.52 13.96
CA ARG A 254 15.39 14.48 12.96
C ARG A 254 15.87 14.97 11.60
N LYS A 255 16.57 16.11 11.58
CA LYS A 255 17.21 16.62 10.35
C LYS A 255 18.18 15.62 9.73
N ARG A 256 18.91 14.86 10.57
CA ARG A 256 19.81 13.81 10.11
C ARG A 256 19.04 12.64 9.48
N ALA A 257 17.99 12.14 10.14
CA ALA A 257 17.15 11.07 9.61
C ALA A 257 16.48 11.45 8.29
N GLN A 258 15.89 12.65 8.20
CA GLN A 258 15.29 13.16 6.97
C GLN A 258 16.32 13.36 5.85
N GLY A 259 17.50 13.91 6.19
CA GLY A 259 18.61 14.05 5.24
C GLY A 259 19.09 12.71 4.71
N PHE A 260 19.20 11.70 5.58
CA PHE A 260 19.54 10.34 5.22
C PHE A 260 18.48 9.70 4.31
N ALA A 261 17.19 9.85 4.63
CA ALA A 261 16.08 9.34 3.82
C ALA A 261 16.07 9.96 2.40
N ARG A 262 16.30 11.28 2.28
CA ARG A 262 16.46 11.95 0.98
C ARG A 262 17.62 11.37 0.19
N GLN A 263 18.78 11.20 0.82
CA GLN A 263 19.96 10.63 0.17
C GLN A 263 19.75 9.17 -0.26
N LEU A 264 19.04 8.35 0.53
CA LEU A 264 18.66 7.00 0.14
C LEU A 264 17.80 7.00 -1.13
N ARG A 265 16.74 7.82 -1.14
CA ARG A 265 15.82 7.92 -2.29
C ARG A 265 16.54 8.41 -3.53
N GLU A 266 17.37 9.44 -3.42
CA GLU A 266 18.12 9.99 -4.54
C GLU A 266 19.15 9.01 -5.10
N ARG A 267 19.87 8.30 -4.24
CA ARG A 267 20.98 7.43 -4.62
C ARG A 267 20.53 6.09 -5.17
N PHE A 268 19.56 5.46 -4.53
CA PHE A 268 19.19 4.07 -4.83
C PHE A 268 17.90 3.94 -5.63
N LYS A 269 17.14 5.04 -5.80
CA LYS A 269 15.88 5.06 -6.55
C LYS A 269 14.86 4.01 -6.06
N LEU A 270 14.99 3.58 -4.81
CA LEU A 270 14.03 2.71 -4.15
C LEU A 270 12.95 3.55 -3.45
N PRO A 271 11.76 2.97 -3.24
CA PRO A 271 10.77 3.53 -2.35
C PRO A 271 11.36 3.75 -0.96
N VAL A 272 11.20 4.96 -0.39
CA VAL A 272 11.68 5.30 0.96
C VAL A 272 10.57 6.00 1.72
N VAL A 273 10.24 5.45 2.89
CA VAL A 273 9.24 6.00 3.81
C VAL A 273 9.85 6.27 5.17
N MET A 274 9.26 7.17 5.93
CA MET A 274 9.67 7.44 7.31
C MET A 274 8.60 6.96 8.30
N ILE A 275 9.00 6.48 9.48
CA ILE A 275 8.08 6.01 10.52
C ILE A 275 8.36 6.71 11.83
N ASP A 276 7.31 7.23 12.46
CA ASP A 276 7.38 7.89 13.74
C ASP A 276 7.94 6.97 14.84
N GLU A 277 8.93 7.44 15.60
CA GLU A 277 9.59 6.70 16.67
C GLU A 277 9.11 7.07 18.10
N ARG A 278 8.08 7.93 18.26
CA ARG A 278 7.61 8.41 19.58
C ARG A 278 7.35 7.30 20.61
N SER A 279 6.97 6.10 20.16
CA SER A 279 6.63 4.94 21.02
C SER A 279 7.75 3.89 21.09
N SER A 280 8.67 3.88 20.12
CA SER A 280 9.67 2.81 19.93
C SER A 280 10.78 2.86 20.98
N SER A 281 11.15 4.05 21.46
CA SER A 281 12.18 4.24 22.49
C SER A 281 11.82 3.56 23.82
N VAL A 282 10.53 3.58 24.19
CA VAL A 282 10.03 2.93 25.42
C VAL A 282 9.94 1.41 25.23
N GLU A 283 9.52 0.97 24.04
CA GLU A 283 9.36 -0.45 23.73
C GLU A 283 10.70 -1.18 23.54
N ALA A 284 11.66 -0.56 22.85
CA ALA A 284 13.03 -1.07 22.72
C ALA A 284 13.73 -1.15 24.10
N ALA A 285 13.55 -0.13 24.95
CA ALA A 285 14.05 -0.16 26.33
C ALA A 285 13.40 -1.28 27.16
N ARG A 286 12.09 -1.55 26.98
CA ARG A 286 11.37 -2.62 27.67
C ARG A 286 11.79 -4.01 27.19
N ARG A 287 11.91 -4.24 25.87
CA ARG A 287 12.42 -5.50 25.29
C ARG A 287 13.85 -5.78 25.77
N PHE A 288 14.71 -4.76 25.78
CA PHE A 288 16.08 -4.88 26.30
C PHE A 288 16.13 -5.14 27.83
N ALA A 289 15.21 -4.55 28.60
CA ALA A 289 15.11 -4.79 30.04
C ALA A 289 14.67 -6.24 30.35
N VAL A 290 13.76 -6.82 29.57
CA VAL A 290 13.35 -8.23 29.69
C VAL A 290 14.51 -9.17 29.35
N GLU A 291 15.22 -8.97 28.24
CA GLU A 291 16.38 -9.80 27.87
C GLU A 291 17.53 -9.72 28.90
N ARG A 292 17.70 -8.57 29.58
CA ARG A 292 18.64 -8.41 30.70
C ARG A 292 18.17 -9.12 31.96
N ALA A 293 16.88 -9.08 32.28
CA ALA A 293 16.32 -9.76 33.45
C ALA A 293 16.46 -11.29 33.34
N GLU A 294 16.43 -11.84 32.13
CA GLU A 294 16.65 -13.26 31.84
C GLU A 294 18.15 -13.66 31.77
N GLY A 295 19.08 -12.73 32.04
CA GLY A 295 20.51 -13.01 32.16
C GLY A 295 21.26 -13.24 30.83
N ARG A 296 20.65 -12.96 29.68
CA ARG A 296 21.20 -13.33 28.35
C ARG A 296 22.15 -12.30 27.71
N LYS A 297 22.31 -11.07 28.24
CA LYS A 297 23.15 -10.00 27.62
C LYS A 297 23.91 -9.08 28.61
N ARG A 298 25.10 -8.59 28.20
CA ARG A 298 26.08 -7.76 28.98
C ARG A 298 26.25 -6.35 28.38
N ARG A 299 26.93 -5.43 29.10
CA ARG A 299 27.21 -4.01 28.72
C ARG A 299 27.89 -3.78 27.35
N ARG A 300 28.46 -4.85 26.75
CA ARG A 300 29.10 -4.88 25.43
C ARG A 300 28.09 -4.96 24.28
N ASP A 301 26.84 -5.26 24.58
CA ASP A 301 25.77 -5.46 23.60
C ASP A 301 25.06 -4.15 23.22
N ALA A 302 25.60 -3.00 23.63
CA ALA A 302 25.11 -1.68 23.21
C ALA A 302 25.25 -1.45 21.69
N ALA A 303 26.15 -2.18 21.01
CA ALA A 303 26.22 -2.21 19.55
C ALA A 303 25.05 -3.02 18.94
N ALA A 304 24.49 -3.99 19.68
CA ALA A 304 23.29 -4.70 19.27
C ALA A 304 22.01 -3.88 19.51
N LEU A 305 22.07 -2.79 20.28
CA LEU A 305 20.91 -1.96 20.62
C LEU A 305 20.41 -1.18 19.40
N ASP A 306 21.31 -0.56 18.64
CA ASP A 306 20.97 0.22 17.43
C ASP A 306 20.32 -0.68 16.37
N ALA A 307 20.88 -1.89 16.16
CA ALA A 307 20.31 -2.85 15.21
C ALA A 307 18.95 -3.44 15.68
N VAL A 308 18.72 -3.52 16.99
CA VAL A 308 17.42 -3.91 17.56
C VAL A 308 16.40 -2.79 17.43
N ALA A 309 16.79 -1.52 17.57
CA ALA A 309 15.90 -0.39 17.33
C ALA A 309 15.42 -0.35 15.87
N ALA A 310 16.31 -0.62 14.91
CA ALA A 310 15.95 -0.78 13.51
C ALA A 310 14.89 -1.88 13.28
N ALA A 311 14.98 -3.00 14.01
CA ALA A 311 13.98 -4.07 13.92
C ALA A 311 12.61 -3.61 14.47
N VAL A 312 12.59 -2.85 15.57
CA VAL A 312 11.34 -2.28 16.12
C VAL A 312 10.68 -1.31 15.15
N ILE A 313 11.47 -0.48 14.45
CA ILE A 313 10.97 0.43 13.41
C ILE A 313 10.25 -0.35 12.30
N ILE A 314 10.85 -1.46 11.84
CA ILE A 314 10.24 -2.30 10.80
C ILE A 314 9.00 -3.03 11.32
N ASP A 315 9.05 -3.62 12.53
CA ASP A 315 7.88 -4.28 13.13
C ASP A 315 6.68 -3.33 13.19
N ARG A 316 6.93 -2.05 13.56
CA ARG A 316 5.89 -1.02 13.61
C ARG A 316 5.35 -0.72 12.22
N TRP A 317 6.24 -0.51 11.25
CA TRP A 317 5.83 -0.30 9.87
C TRP A 317 5.00 -1.46 9.33
N LEU A 318 5.41 -2.71 9.56
CA LEU A 318 4.67 -3.91 9.14
C LEU A 318 3.29 -4.00 9.80
N SER A 319 3.16 -3.56 11.04
CA SER A 319 1.90 -3.58 11.80
C SER A 319 0.94 -2.47 11.38
N SER A 320 1.46 -1.30 10.98
CA SER A 320 0.67 -0.13 10.59
C SER A 320 1.39 0.65 9.49
N PRO A 321 1.41 0.15 8.24
CA PRO A 321 2.14 0.78 7.14
C PRO A 321 1.64 2.19 6.82
N ASP A 322 0.36 2.46 7.09
CA ASP A 322 -0.32 3.71 6.79
C ASP A 322 0.08 4.85 7.75
N ASP A 323 0.78 4.53 8.85
CA ASP A 323 1.41 5.52 9.74
C ASP A 323 2.70 6.10 9.13
N ALA A 324 3.13 5.62 7.96
CA ALA A 324 4.29 6.13 7.26
C ALA A 324 4.12 7.60 6.87
N ILE A 325 5.14 8.41 7.15
CA ILE A 325 5.16 9.82 6.79
C ILE A 325 6.03 10.04 5.54
N PRO A 326 5.65 11.01 4.66
CA PRO A 326 6.45 11.37 3.51
C PRO A 326 7.82 11.91 3.91
N ILE A 327 8.82 11.71 3.03
CA ILE A 327 10.11 12.39 3.18
C ILE A 327 9.91 13.90 2.89
N PRO A 328 10.24 14.79 3.84
CA PRO A 328 10.06 16.23 3.67
C PRO A 328 11.09 16.88 2.74
#